data_AF-A0A3M0ZCD7-F1
#
_entry.id   AF-A0A3M0ZCD7-F1
#
_cell.length_a   1.000
_cell.length_b   1.000
_cell.length_c   1.000
_cell.angle_alpha   90.00
_cell.angle_beta   90.00
_cell.angle_gamma   90.00
#
_symmetry.space_group_name_H-M   'P 1'
#
loop_
_entity.id
_entity.type
_entity.pdbx_description
1 polymer ?
#
loop_
_entity_poly.entity_id
_entity_poly.type
_entity_poly.pdbx_seq_one_letter_code
_entity_poly.pdbx_strand_id
1 'polypeptide(L)'
;MAPSSSAGCAEPAPLPSGPPGAAAGPAWRPLPGVADLLSLHRLRPDRYPFLLESAGGGPEATARHDLLLAFPGERLRLAHPGQGPAFLEALEAWWRRERRDPAGLPGPFAGGWFLYLGYELAGEVEPRLRGRLRRGRLPAALAVRVRGAV
;
A
#
# COMPACT_ATOMS: atom_id res chain seq x y z
N MET A 1 7.67 -17.17 28.30
CA MET A 1 8.03 -17.95 27.10
C MET A 1 7.35 -17.27 25.90
N ALA A 2 8.03 -16.32 25.27
CA ALA A 2 7.49 -15.57 24.13
C ALA A 2 7.87 -16.30 22.83
N PRO A 3 6.98 -16.40 21.82
CA PRO A 3 7.37 -16.99 20.56
C PRO A 3 8.25 -16.00 19.78
N SER A 4 9.45 -16.45 19.44
CA SER A 4 10.33 -15.83 18.45
C SER A 4 9.63 -15.83 17.10
N SER A 5 9.11 -14.67 16.67
CA SER A 5 8.63 -14.48 15.31
C SER A 5 9.82 -14.12 14.43
N SER A 6 10.42 -15.13 13.80
CA SER A 6 11.38 -14.95 12.72
C SER A 6 10.66 -14.28 11.55
N ALA A 7 10.85 -12.97 11.39
CA ALA A 7 10.52 -12.26 10.16
C ALA A 7 11.48 -12.74 9.08
N GLY A 8 11.13 -13.86 8.43
CA GLY A 8 11.84 -14.34 7.25
C GLY A 8 11.82 -13.25 6.18
N CYS A 9 12.98 -12.96 5.60
CA CYS A 9 13.07 -12.27 4.33
C CYS A 9 12.29 -13.09 3.30
N ALA A 10 11.02 -12.74 3.07
CA ALA A 10 10.29 -13.26 1.93
C ALA A 10 10.93 -12.64 0.67
N GLU A 11 11.66 -13.46 -0.05
CA GLU A 11 12.17 -13.20 -1.39
C GLU A 11 11.00 -12.76 -2.30
N PRO A 12 11.18 -11.78 -3.19
CA PRO A 12 10.11 -11.34 -4.06
C PRO A 12 9.64 -12.50 -4.94
N ALA A 13 8.36 -12.86 -4.84
CA ALA A 13 7.76 -13.85 -5.71
C ALA A 13 7.90 -13.40 -7.18
N PRO A 14 8.27 -14.30 -8.11
CA PRO A 14 8.39 -13.97 -9.52
C PRO A 14 7.06 -13.46 -10.08
N LEU A 15 7.13 -12.47 -10.98
CA LEU A 15 5.97 -11.83 -11.59
C LEU A 15 5.11 -12.88 -12.34
N PRO A 16 3.78 -12.90 -12.14
CA PRO A 16 2.92 -13.83 -12.86
C PRO A 16 2.89 -13.52 -14.36
N SER A 17 3.15 -14.54 -15.17
CA SER A 17 3.06 -14.55 -16.63
C SER A 17 1.72 -15.17 -17.07
N GLY A 18 0.63 -14.41 -16.97
CA GLY A 18 -0.69 -14.81 -17.47
C GLY A 18 -1.46 -13.63 -18.04
N PRO A 19 -2.31 -13.83 -19.07
CA PRO A 19 -3.11 -12.75 -19.62
C PRO A 19 -4.12 -12.26 -18.56
N PRO A 20 -4.34 -10.94 -18.42
CA PRO A 20 -5.33 -10.42 -17.50
C PRO A 20 -6.72 -10.86 -17.98
N GLY A 21 -7.36 -11.77 -17.24
CA GLY A 21 -8.80 -12.00 -17.37
C GLY A 21 -9.53 -10.67 -17.21
N ALA A 22 -10.55 -10.43 -18.03
CA ALA A 22 -11.29 -9.18 -18.08
C ALA A 22 -11.73 -8.75 -16.67
N ALA A 23 -11.02 -7.80 -16.09
CA ALA A 23 -11.26 -7.35 -14.73
C ALA A 23 -12.56 -6.55 -14.72
N ALA A 24 -13.58 -7.06 -14.02
CA ALA A 24 -14.78 -6.29 -13.74
C ALA A 24 -14.39 -4.92 -13.15
N GLY A 25 -15.09 -3.87 -13.58
CA GLY A 25 -14.85 -2.49 -13.12
C GLY A 25 -15.00 -2.35 -11.60
N PRO A 26 -14.54 -1.23 -11.02
CA PRO A 26 -14.68 -1.00 -9.59
C PRO A 26 -16.17 -1.00 -9.21
N ALA A 27 -16.54 -1.90 -8.29
CA ALA A 27 -17.89 -2.00 -7.76
C ALA A 27 -17.96 -1.32 -6.40
N TRP A 28 -19.01 -0.53 -6.19
CA TRP A 28 -19.24 0.22 -4.96
C TRP A 28 -20.61 -0.12 -4.41
N ARG A 29 -20.68 -0.31 -3.10
CA ARG A 29 -21.92 -0.66 -2.42
C ARG A 29 -22.02 0.10 -1.10
N PRO A 30 -23.01 0.99 -0.94
CA PRO A 30 -23.27 1.62 0.34
C PRO A 30 -23.67 0.55 1.37
N LEU A 31 -23.13 0.65 2.57
CA LEU A 31 -23.49 -0.20 3.70
C LEU A 31 -24.40 0.58 4.65
N PRO A 32 -25.45 -0.05 5.22
CA PRO A 32 -26.29 0.61 6.20
C PRO A 32 -25.52 0.82 7.52
N GLY A 33 -25.68 1.99 8.13
CA GLY A 33 -25.10 2.35 9.43
C GLY A 33 -23.70 2.95 9.37
N VAL A 34 -23.09 3.10 10.54
CA VAL A 34 -21.70 3.59 10.70
C VAL A 34 -20.80 2.39 10.99
N ALA A 35 -19.72 2.25 10.22
CA ALA A 35 -18.76 1.17 10.42
C ALA A 35 -17.67 1.58 11.42
N ASP A 36 -17.46 0.79 12.46
CA ASP A 36 -16.25 0.86 13.29
C ASP A 36 -15.10 0.15 12.56
N LEU A 37 -14.33 0.94 11.79
CA LEU A 37 -13.23 0.44 10.96
C LEU A 37 -12.10 -0.14 11.81
N LEU A 38 -11.83 0.41 13.00
CA LEU A 38 -10.78 -0.07 13.88
C LEU A 38 -11.15 -1.45 14.46
N SER A 39 -12.38 -1.64 14.88
CA SER A 39 -12.85 -2.96 15.34
C SER A 39 -12.77 -4.00 14.22
N LEU A 40 -13.14 -3.63 12.99
CA LEU A 40 -13.03 -4.53 11.83
C LEU A 40 -11.56 -4.90 11.52
N HIS A 41 -10.65 -3.92 11.56
CA HIS A 41 -9.20 -4.16 11.43
C HIS A 41 -8.71 -5.16 12.48
N ARG A 42 -9.08 -4.97 13.75
CA ARG A 42 -8.67 -5.83 14.87
C ARG A 42 -9.19 -7.26 14.74
N LEU A 43 -10.42 -7.43 14.24
CA LEU A 43 -11.02 -8.75 14.06
C LEU A 43 -10.40 -9.53 12.91
N ARG A 44 -10.00 -8.85 11.82
CA ARG A 44 -9.52 -9.51 10.58
C ARG A 44 -8.31 -8.76 9.97
N PRO A 45 -7.17 -8.65 10.69
CA PRO A 45 -6.03 -7.84 10.26
C PRO A 45 -5.39 -8.36 8.97
N ASP A 46 -5.43 -9.67 8.70
CA ASP A 46 -4.91 -10.25 7.45
C ASP A 46 -5.71 -9.80 6.22
N ARG A 47 -7.00 -9.50 6.41
CA ARG A 47 -7.91 -9.08 5.33
C ARG A 47 -8.00 -7.56 5.22
N TYR A 48 -7.91 -6.86 6.35
CA TYR A 48 -8.04 -5.41 6.46
C TYR A 48 -6.81 -4.80 7.13
N PRO A 49 -5.61 -4.84 6.52
CA PRO A 49 -4.36 -4.57 7.24
C PRO A 49 -4.02 -3.09 7.47
N PHE A 50 -4.61 -2.15 6.72
CA PHE A 50 -4.19 -0.75 6.75
C PHE A 50 -5.39 0.16 6.98
N LEU A 51 -5.38 0.88 8.11
CA LEU A 51 -6.35 1.91 8.45
C LEU A 51 -5.70 3.29 8.25
N LEU A 52 -6.37 4.16 7.49
CA LEU A 52 -5.98 5.55 7.27
C LEU A 52 -7.12 6.44 7.76
N GLU A 53 -6.86 7.24 8.79
CA GLU A 53 -7.85 8.15 9.37
C GLU A 53 -7.46 9.61 9.10
N SER A 54 -8.44 10.42 8.73
CA SER A 54 -8.24 11.84 8.44
C SER A 54 -8.70 12.68 9.62
N ALA A 55 -7.77 13.23 10.41
CA ALA A 55 -8.10 14.17 11.47
C ALA A 55 -8.13 15.62 10.92
N GLY A 56 -9.31 16.13 10.57
CA GLY A 56 -9.46 17.52 10.11
C GLY A 56 -10.88 18.05 10.23
N GLY A 57 -11.11 18.95 11.18
CA GLY A 57 -12.40 19.58 11.48
C GLY A 57 -12.34 21.10 11.42
N GLY A 58 -11.90 21.66 10.30
CA GLY A 58 -11.93 23.10 10.03
C GLY A 58 -12.86 23.46 8.85
N PRO A 59 -13.20 24.74 8.64
CA PRO A 59 -14.09 25.18 7.54
C PRO A 59 -13.60 24.82 6.13
N GLU A 60 -12.30 24.53 5.99
CA GLU A 60 -11.61 24.17 4.75
C GLU A 60 -11.32 22.65 4.66
N ALA A 61 -12.00 21.81 5.45
CA ALA A 61 -11.66 20.40 5.62
C ALA A 61 -11.68 19.60 4.30
N THR A 62 -10.47 19.23 3.86
CA THR A 62 -10.17 18.22 2.83
C THR A 62 -10.22 16.79 3.40
N ALA A 63 -10.29 16.65 4.73
CA ALA A 63 -10.39 15.39 5.48
C ALA A 63 -11.86 14.92 5.55
N ARG A 64 -12.30 14.14 4.55
CA ARG A 64 -13.71 13.68 4.46
C ARG A 64 -13.91 12.16 4.62
N HIS A 65 -12.82 11.40 4.55
CA HIS A 65 -12.90 9.94 4.51
C HIS A 65 -11.82 9.32 5.39
N ASP A 66 -12.25 8.30 6.15
CA ASP A 66 -11.37 7.28 6.68
C ASP A 66 -11.43 6.08 5.74
N LEU A 67 -10.31 5.36 5.60
CA LEU A 67 -10.19 4.24 4.68
C LEU A 67 -9.63 3.02 5.41
N LEU A 68 -10.35 1.90 5.34
CA LEU A 68 -9.81 0.60 5.73
C LEU A 68 -9.51 -0.24 4.50
N LEU A 69 -8.24 -0.32 4.11
CA LEU A 69 -7.82 -1.03 2.91
C LEU A 69 -8.00 -2.54 3.07
N ALA A 70 -8.55 -3.17 2.04
CA ALA A 70 -8.98 -4.55 2.05
C ALA A 70 -8.30 -5.38 0.95
N PHE A 71 -8.19 -6.69 1.22
CA PHE A 71 -7.67 -7.69 0.28
C PHE A 71 -6.24 -7.39 -0.18
N PRO A 72 -5.26 -7.42 0.74
CA PRO A 72 -3.85 -7.27 0.36
C PRO A 72 -3.42 -8.43 -0.54
N GLY A 73 -2.63 -8.12 -1.56
CA GLY A 73 -2.07 -9.09 -2.50
C GLY A 73 -0.55 -8.98 -2.58
N GLU A 74 -0.06 -8.96 -3.82
CA GLU A 74 1.36 -8.79 -4.18
C GLU A 74 2.00 -7.59 -3.47
N ARG A 75 3.32 -7.69 -3.25
CA ARG A 75 4.10 -6.67 -2.53
C ARG A 75 5.42 -6.41 -3.25
N LEU A 76 5.80 -5.15 -3.30
CA LEU A 76 7.14 -4.69 -3.70
C LEU A 76 7.80 -4.08 -2.46
N ARG A 77 9.05 -4.46 -2.16
CA ARG A 77 9.76 -4.02 -0.96
C ARG A 77 11.20 -3.66 -1.28
N LEU A 78 11.64 -2.51 -0.77
CA LEU A 78 13.03 -2.11 -0.71
C LEU A 78 13.50 -2.19 0.74
N ALA A 79 14.40 -3.12 1.05
CA ALA A 79 14.93 -3.25 2.41
C ALA A 79 15.85 -2.07 2.78
N HIS A 80 16.72 -1.66 1.85
CA HIS A 80 17.68 -0.58 2.02
C HIS A 80 17.98 0.09 0.67
N PRO A 81 18.21 1.42 0.61
CA PRO A 81 18.65 2.07 -0.62
C PRO A 81 19.92 1.43 -1.18
N GLY A 82 19.96 1.25 -2.51
CA GLY A 82 21.10 0.63 -3.21
C GLY A 82 21.17 -0.90 -3.14
N GLN A 83 20.15 -1.58 -2.61
CA GLN A 83 20.01 -3.05 -2.66
C GLN A 83 18.80 -3.43 -3.52
N GLY A 84 19.04 -4.01 -4.71
CA GLY A 84 17.99 -4.43 -5.65
C GLY A 84 17.72 -3.42 -6.77
N PRO A 85 16.76 -3.72 -7.68
CA PRO A 85 16.32 -2.78 -8.71
C PRO A 85 15.72 -1.52 -8.08
N ALA A 86 15.76 -0.39 -8.80
CA ALA A 86 15.16 0.86 -8.35
C ALA A 86 13.67 0.65 -8.01
N PHE A 87 13.31 0.86 -6.74
CA PHE A 87 11.97 0.62 -6.23
C PHE A 87 10.94 1.49 -6.94
N LEU A 88 11.29 2.75 -7.23
CA LEU A 88 10.42 3.70 -7.90
C LEU A 88 10.16 3.29 -9.36
N GLU A 89 11.18 2.80 -10.07
CA GLU A 89 11.03 2.28 -11.44
C GLU A 89 10.15 1.02 -11.45
N ALA A 90 10.37 0.09 -10.51
CA ALA A 90 9.56 -1.11 -10.39
C ALA A 90 8.10 -0.78 -10.01
N LEU A 91 7.89 0.19 -9.12
CA LEU A 91 6.56 0.67 -8.74
C LEU A 91 5.87 1.34 -9.94
N GLU A 92 6.59 2.15 -10.71
CA GLU A 92 6.07 2.79 -11.92
C GLU A 92 5.67 1.75 -12.96
N ALA A 93 6.53 0.77 -13.24
CA ALA A 93 6.22 -0.30 -14.19
C ALA A 93 4.96 -1.07 -13.76
N TRP A 94 4.84 -1.36 -12.46
CA TRP A 94 3.66 -2.01 -11.91
C TRP A 94 2.40 -1.16 -12.04
N TRP A 95 2.49 0.13 -11.68
CA TRP A 95 1.39 1.07 -11.83
C TRP A 95 0.94 1.18 -13.29
N ARG A 96 1.87 1.36 -14.24
CA ARG A 96 1.56 1.47 -15.68
C ARG A 96 0.83 0.24 -16.21
N ARG A 97 1.20 -0.96 -15.74
CA ARG A 97 0.55 -2.23 -16.13
C ARG A 97 -0.88 -2.34 -15.62
N GLU A 98 -1.19 -1.78 -14.45
CA GLU A 98 -2.50 -1.92 -13.81
C GLU A 98 -3.35 -0.65 -13.78
N ARG A 99 -2.84 0.46 -14.34
CA ARG A 99 -3.53 1.75 -14.34
C ARG A 99 -4.90 1.63 -15.00
N ARG A 100 -5.87 2.32 -14.43
CA ARG A 100 -7.23 2.45 -14.95
C ARG A 100 -7.56 3.92 -15.07
N ASP A 101 -8.53 4.23 -15.93
CA ASP A 101 -9.09 5.58 -16.00
C ASP A 101 -9.79 5.90 -14.65
N PRO A 102 -9.42 7.01 -13.97
CA PRO A 102 -10.07 7.44 -12.75
C PRO A 102 -11.46 8.06 -12.97
N ALA A 103 -11.93 8.21 -14.21
CA ALA A 103 -13.25 8.76 -14.49
C ALA A 103 -14.37 7.96 -13.80
N GLY A 104 -15.27 8.67 -13.11
CA GLY A 104 -16.47 8.09 -12.52
C GLY A 104 -16.27 7.36 -11.19
N LEU A 105 -15.14 7.56 -10.50
CA LEU A 105 -14.94 7.00 -9.16
C LEU A 105 -15.81 7.72 -8.11
N PRO A 106 -16.67 7.01 -7.35
CA PRO A 106 -17.56 7.61 -6.36
C PRO A 106 -16.88 7.93 -5.01
N GLY A 107 -15.56 7.74 -4.90
CA GLY A 107 -14.80 7.99 -3.68
C GLY A 107 -13.29 8.07 -3.92
N PRO A 108 -12.49 8.34 -2.87
CA PRO A 108 -11.07 8.66 -3.00
C PRO A 108 -10.18 7.46 -3.38
N PHE A 109 -10.71 6.24 -3.31
CA PHE A 109 -9.93 5.02 -3.53
C PHE A 109 -10.76 3.93 -4.23
N ALA A 110 -10.29 3.46 -5.39
CA ALA A 110 -10.98 2.44 -6.20
C ALA A 110 -10.16 1.14 -6.36
N GLY A 111 -9.30 0.87 -5.39
CA GLY A 111 -8.26 -0.15 -5.49
C GLY A 111 -6.96 0.42 -6.05
N GLY A 112 -5.84 -0.01 -5.49
CA GLY A 112 -4.52 0.53 -5.81
C GLY A 112 -3.44 -0.07 -4.94
N TRP A 113 -2.59 0.78 -4.37
CA TRP A 113 -1.49 0.37 -3.50
C TRP A 113 -1.53 1.11 -2.18
N PHE A 114 -1.29 0.37 -1.10
CA PHE A 114 -0.79 0.96 0.13
C PHE A 114 0.70 1.20 -0.05
N LEU A 115 1.18 2.40 0.30
CA LEU A 115 2.57 2.78 0.21
C LEU A 115 3.09 3.17 1.59
N TYR A 116 4.22 2.58 1.96
CA TYR A 116 5.07 3.08 3.04
C TYR A 116 6.40 3.47 2.42
N LEU A 117 6.73 4.75 2.48
CA LEU A 117 7.95 5.32 1.92
C LEU A 117 8.79 5.84 3.09
N GLY A 118 9.74 5.03 3.55
CA GLY A 118 10.68 5.42 4.58
C GLY A 118 11.61 6.53 4.08
N TYR A 119 12.21 7.28 5.00
CA TYR A 119 13.09 8.39 4.67
C TYR A 119 14.31 7.92 3.85
N GLU A 120 14.76 6.70 4.09
CA GLU A 120 15.91 6.08 3.41
C GLU A 120 15.69 5.91 1.89
N LEU A 121 14.43 5.88 1.42
CA LEU A 121 14.11 5.89 -0.02
C LEU A 121 14.68 7.14 -0.72
N ALA A 122 14.90 8.24 0.00
CA ALA A 122 15.52 9.44 -0.56
C ALA A 122 16.91 9.16 -1.19
N GLY A 123 17.62 8.11 -0.74
CA GLY A 123 18.87 7.68 -1.37
C GLY A 123 18.70 7.15 -2.79
N GLU A 124 17.51 6.70 -3.19
CA GLU A 124 17.23 6.35 -4.57
C GLU A 124 17.15 7.60 -5.46
N VAL A 125 16.49 8.65 -4.96
CA VAL A 125 16.25 9.94 -5.65
C VAL A 125 17.52 10.80 -5.71
N GLU A 126 18.25 10.92 -4.60
CA GLU A 126 19.48 11.71 -4.49
C GLU A 126 20.66 10.78 -4.14
N PRO A 127 21.48 10.39 -5.14
CA PRO A 127 22.57 9.43 -4.94
C PRO A 127 23.57 9.84 -3.86
N ARG A 128 23.77 11.14 -3.60
CA ARG A 128 24.68 11.62 -2.54
C ARG A 128 24.25 11.20 -1.13
N LEU A 129 23.00 10.78 -0.94
CA LEU A 129 22.46 10.32 0.34
C LEU A 129 22.66 8.81 0.59
N ARG A 130 22.93 7.98 -0.43
CA ARG A 130 22.94 6.49 -0.32
C ARG A 130 23.84 5.93 0.79
N GLY A 131 24.98 6.57 1.05
CA GLY A 131 25.92 6.18 2.11
C GLY A 131 25.76 6.94 3.43
N ARG A 132 24.83 7.91 3.50
CA ARG A 132 24.61 8.79 4.66
C ARG A 132 23.38 8.39 5.48
N LEU A 133 22.47 7.66 4.87
CA LEU A 133 21.24 7.19 5.50
C LEU A 133 21.53 5.93 6.34
N ARG A 134 21.02 5.92 7.58
CA ARG A 134 21.20 4.79 8.50
C ARG A 134 20.14 3.73 8.22
N ARG A 135 20.48 2.46 8.47
CA ARG A 135 19.51 1.37 8.40
C ARG A 135 18.48 1.52 9.53
N GLY A 136 17.21 1.62 9.18
CA GLY A 136 16.09 1.54 10.10
C GLY A 136 15.69 0.10 10.44
N ARG A 137 14.77 -0.06 11.39
CA ARG A 137 14.10 -1.35 11.69
C ARG A 137 13.02 -1.71 10.65
N LEU A 138 12.51 -0.70 9.96
CA LEU A 138 11.52 -0.82 8.89
C LEU A 138 12.24 -0.87 7.53
N PRO A 139 11.59 -1.41 6.48
CA PRO A 139 12.12 -1.31 5.12
C PRO A 139 12.30 0.16 4.70
N ALA A 140 13.18 0.44 3.74
CA ALA A 140 13.26 1.76 3.12
C ALA A 140 11.98 2.10 2.34
N ALA A 141 11.33 1.11 1.71
CA ALA A 141 10.03 1.30 1.07
C ALA A 141 9.23 -0.01 0.97
N LEU A 142 7.91 0.11 0.93
CA LEU A 142 6.96 -0.99 0.74
C LEU A 142 5.77 -0.49 -0.07
N ALA A 143 5.40 -1.25 -1.10
CA ALA A 143 4.11 -1.13 -1.78
C ALA A 143 3.35 -2.46 -1.65
N VAL A 144 2.08 -2.40 -1.27
CA VAL A 144 1.19 -3.55 -1.18
C VAL A 144 -0.01 -3.31 -2.06
N ARG A 145 -0.27 -4.21 -3.01
CA ARG A 145 -1.49 -4.15 -3.82
C ARG A 145 -2.70 -4.40 -2.93
N VAL A 146 -3.69 -3.53 -3.00
CA VAL A 146 -4.95 -3.64 -2.26
C VAL A 146 -6.13 -3.45 -3.20
N ARG A 147 -7.06 -4.42 -3.22
CA ARG A 147 -8.11 -4.49 -4.24
C ARG A 147 -9.39 -3.73 -3.87
N GLY A 148 -9.54 -3.29 -2.63
CA GLY A 148 -10.70 -2.50 -2.21
C GLY A 148 -10.46 -1.76 -0.90
N ALA A 149 -11.47 -1.03 -0.45
CA ALA A 149 -11.54 -0.42 0.86
C ALA A 149 -12.98 -0.49 1.38
N VAL A 150 -13.13 -0.33 2.69
CA VAL A 150 -14.42 -0.09 3.36
C VAL A 150 -14.49 1.39 3.70
#